data_AF-A0A1A0VD69-F1
#
_entry.id   AF-A0A1A0VD69-F1
#
_cell.length_a   1.000
_cell.length_b   1.000
_cell.length_c   1.000
_cell.angle_alpha   90.00
_cell.angle_beta   90.00
_cell.angle_gamma   90.00
#
_symmetry.space_group_name_H-M   'P 1'
#
loop_
_entity.id
_entity.type
_entity.pdbx_description
1 polymer ?
#
loop_
_entity_poly.entity_id
_entity_poly.type
_entity_poly.pdbx_seq_one_letter_code
_entity_poly.pdbx_strand_id
1 'polypeptide(L)'
;MRQDIRMRPEVWISTTTSAVTFENNTPGGQWEHVGTIDTAQESDLTKNLQVLLGRRRTAPRLPGFYLSGDPESPWVQGVKEDSAGQSPFWIAIDPWGTMRASIHGASETYFVSNEMATVTRSLARRTPESHPGLRVKSVMIGIKVKRNDYGLFTPRVHE
;
A
#
# COMPACT_ATOMS: atom_id res chain seq x y z
N MET A 1 5.88 1.96 28.86
CA MET A 1 5.64 1.04 27.73
C MET A 1 5.01 1.87 26.62
N ARG A 2 5.76 2.27 25.59
CA ARG A 2 5.16 2.97 24.44
C ARG A 2 4.45 1.89 23.62
N GLN A 3 3.12 1.94 23.55
CA GLN A 3 2.41 1.20 22.53
C GLN A 3 2.84 1.84 21.20
N ASP A 4 3.77 1.19 20.49
CA ASP A 4 3.95 1.49 19.07
C ASP A 4 2.59 1.23 18.42
N ILE A 5 1.86 2.29 18.13
CA ILE A 5 0.66 2.24 17.33
C ILE A 5 1.11 1.68 15.98
N ARG A 6 0.93 0.37 15.79
CA ARG A 6 1.24 -0.30 14.53
C ARG A 6 0.28 0.26 13.50
N MET A 7 0.77 1.19 12.69
CA MET A 7 0.05 1.65 11.52
C MET A 7 -0.33 0.42 10.69
N ARG A 8 -1.57 0.41 10.20
CA ARG A 8 -2.05 -0.57 9.22
C ARG A 8 -2.43 0.19 7.97
N PRO A 9 -1.44 0.50 7.12
CA PRO A 9 -1.73 1.21 5.88
C PRO A 9 -2.66 0.37 5.01
N GLU A 10 -3.64 1.05 4.42
CA GLU A 10 -4.56 0.46 3.45
C GLU A 10 -4.07 0.77 2.04
N VAL A 11 -4.29 -0.20 1.15
CA VAL A 11 -3.79 -0.14 -0.22
C VAL A 11 -4.97 -0.19 -1.18
N TRP A 12 -4.95 0.77 -2.09
CA TRP A 12 -5.90 0.92 -3.16
C TRP A 12 -5.16 0.88 -4.50
N ILE A 13 -5.82 0.38 -5.54
CA ILE A 13 -5.27 0.38 -6.90
C ILE A 13 -6.21 1.02 -7.90
N SER A 14 -5.66 1.50 -9.00
CA SER A 14 -6.43 1.90 -10.17
C SER A 14 -5.67 1.54 -11.44
N THR A 15 -6.35 0.95 -12.43
CA THR A 15 -5.77 0.64 -13.74
C THR A 15 -5.91 1.81 -14.73
N THR A 16 -6.69 2.83 -14.39
CA THR A 16 -7.09 3.90 -15.31
C THR A 16 -6.48 5.26 -14.95
N THR A 17 -6.27 5.57 -13.67
CA THR A 17 -5.84 6.91 -13.25
C THR A 17 -4.99 6.92 -11.99
N SER A 18 -4.12 7.94 -11.87
CA SER A 18 -3.41 8.29 -10.64
C SER A 18 -4.09 9.43 -9.86
N ALA A 19 -5.18 9.99 -10.39
CA ALA A 19 -5.90 11.08 -9.74
C ALA A 19 -6.71 10.59 -8.54
N VAL A 20 -6.68 11.36 -7.45
CA VAL A 20 -7.45 11.12 -6.23
C VAL A 20 -8.52 12.20 -6.11
N THR A 21 -9.77 11.81 -5.90
CA THR A 21 -10.93 12.73 -5.79
C THR A 21 -11.49 12.86 -4.37
N PHE A 22 -11.03 12.03 -3.43
CA PHE A 22 -11.46 12.03 -2.03
C PHE A 22 -12.98 11.90 -1.85
N GLU A 23 -13.50 10.70 -2.09
CA GLU A 23 -14.93 10.42 -1.98
C GLU A 23 -15.18 9.49 -0.78
N ASN A 24 -15.94 9.95 0.23
CA ASN A 24 -16.35 9.14 1.37
C ASN A 24 -15.22 8.40 2.12
N ASN A 25 -14.10 9.09 2.39
CA ASN A 25 -12.88 8.51 2.97
C ASN A 25 -12.16 7.48 2.07
N THR A 26 -12.35 7.56 0.76
CA THR A 26 -11.68 6.73 -0.25
C THR A 26 -10.95 7.60 -1.25
N PRO A 27 -9.97 7.07 -2.00
CA PRO A 27 -9.28 7.86 -3.01
C PRO A 27 -10.15 8.20 -4.25
N GLY A 28 -11.40 7.73 -4.30
CA GLY A 28 -12.36 7.99 -5.38
C GLY A 28 -12.89 6.71 -6.02
N GLY A 29 -14.04 6.77 -6.71
CA GLY A 29 -14.69 5.58 -7.29
C GLY A 29 -13.90 4.82 -8.38
N GLN A 30 -12.78 5.36 -8.86
CA GLN A 30 -11.87 4.67 -9.80
C GLN A 30 -10.83 3.77 -9.10
N TRP A 31 -10.86 3.74 -7.77
CA TRP A 31 -9.91 3.00 -6.95
C TRP A 31 -10.59 1.81 -6.28
N GLU A 32 -9.95 0.64 -6.38
CA GLU A 32 -10.37 -0.57 -5.69
C GLU A 32 -9.51 -0.78 -4.44
N HIS A 33 -10.13 -1.02 -3.29
CA HIS A 33 -9.42 -1.45 -2.08
C HIS A 33 -8.97 -2.91 -2.24
N VAL A 34 -7.67 -3.17 -2.04
CA VAL A 34 -7.09 -4.50 -2.27
C VAL A 34 -6.43 -5.11 -1.05
N GLY A 35 -6.38 -4.41 0.08
CA GLY A 35 -5.88 -4.95 1.34
C GLY A 35 -4.98 -3.99 2.10
N THR A 36 -4.05 -4.56 2.88
CA THR A 36 -3.27 -3.80 3.87
C THR A 36 -1.78 -4.14 3.83
N ILE A 37 -0.97 -3.30 4.48
CA ILE A 37 0.45 -3.53 4.67
C ILE A 37 0.73 -3.94 6.12
N ASP A 38 1.39 -5.09 6.31
CA ASP A 38 1.98 -5.42 7.60
C ASP A 38 3.30 -4.66 7.78
N THR A 39 3.23 -3.52 8.48
CA THR A 39 4.38 -2.64 8.75
C THR A 39 5.52 -3.32 9.52
N ALA A 40 5.25 -4.41 10.26
CA ALA A 40 6.29 -5.15 10.95
C ALA A 40 7.15 -5.96 9.97
N GLN A 41 6.55 -6.46 8.88
CA GLN A 41 7.22 -7.24 7.83
C GLN A 41 7.78 -6.31 6.73
N GLU A 42 7.12 -5.17 6.52
CA GLU A 42 7.41 -4.20 5.48
C GLU A 42 8.16 -2.97 6.02
N SER A 43 9.28 -3.23 6.70
CA SER A 43 10.05 -2.17 7.38
C SER A 43 10.58 -1.09 6.43
N ASP A 44 11.05 -1.46 5.23
CA ASP A 44 11.60 -0.49 4.28
C ASP A 44 10.52 0.39 3.65
N LEU A 45 9.35 -0.18 3.34
CA LEU A 45 8.20 0.62 2.93
C LEU A 45 7.77 1.55 4.06
N THR A 46 7.67 1.04 5.29
CA THR A 46 7.30 1.85 6.47
C THR A 46 8.24 3.05 6.65
N LYS A 47 9.55 2.87 6.46
CA LYS A 47 10.51 3.99 6.50
C LYS A 47 10.27 5.00 5.37
N ASN A 48 9.91 4.55 4.17
CA ASN A 48 9.55 5.44 3.05
C ASN A 48 8.27 6.24 3.37
N LEU A 49 7.22 5.60 3.91
CA LEU A 49 6.00 6.30 4.33
C LEU A 49 6.29 7.32 5.44
N GLN A 50 7.17 7.00 6.39
CA GLN A 50 7.59 7.95 7.44
C GLN A 50 8.33 9.18 6.89
N VAL A 51 9.06 9.06 5.78
CA VAL A 51 9.68 10.21 5.11
C VAL A 51 8.61 11.13 4.51
N LEU A 52 7.62 10.54 3.83
CA LEU A 52 6.50 11.29 3.25
C LEU A 52 5.64 11.99 4.33
N LEU A 53 5.55 11.38 5.51
CA LEU A 53 4.90 11.97 6.69
C LEU A 53 5.76 13.03 7.42
N GLY A 54 6.98 13.33 6.96
CA GLY A 54 7.89 14.25 7.64
C GLY A 54 8.42 13.73 9.00
N ARG A 55 8.16 12.48 9.35
CA ARG A 55 8.60 11.83 10.61
C ARG A 55 10.01 11.29 10.52
N ARG A 56 10.59 11.25 9.32
CA ARG A 56 11.93 10.75 9.03
C ARG A 56 12.55 11.56 7.89
N ARG A 57 13.89 11.70 7.91
CA ARG A 57 14.62 12.45 6.87
C ARG A 57 14.95 11.62 5.62
N THR A 58 15.28 10.35 5.79
CA THR A 58 15.76 9.48 4.69
C THR A 58 15.20 8.07 4.79
N ALA A 59 15.07 7.38 3.66
CA ALA A 59 14.59 6.00 3.59
C ALA A 59 15.48 5.16 2.65
N PRO A 60 15.57 3.84 2.87
CA PRO A 60 16.29 2.94 1.98
C PRO A 60 15.59 2.82 0.62
N ARG A 61 16.32 2.35 -0.40
CA ARG A 61 15.75 2.04 -1.71
C ARG A 61 14.68 0.96 -1.57
N LEU A 62 13.51 1.20 -2.15
CA LEU A 62 12.40 0.25 -2.16
C LEU A 62 12.18 -0.27 -3.60
N PRO A 63 12.62 -1.51 -3.93
CA PRO A 63 12.33 -2.12 -5.22
C PRO A 63 10.89 -2.67 -5.32
N GLY A 64 10.23 -2.85 -4.18
CA GLY A 64 8.92 -3.46 -4.07
C GLY A 64 8.57 -3.80 -2.63
N PHE A 65 7.33 -4.22 -2.41
CA PHE A 65 6.80 -4.60 -1.11
C PHE A 65 5.78 -5.74 -1.21
N TYR A 66 5.49 -6.42 -0.10
CA TYR A 66 4.39 -7.36 -0.04
C TYR A 66 3.10 -6.70 0.46
N LEU A 67 2.03 -6.93 -0.28
CA LEU A 67 0.66 -6.61 0.11
C LEU A 67 0.06 -7.82 0.83
N SER A 68 -0.59 -7.58 1.97
CA SER A 68 -1.53 -8.51 2.58
C SER A 68 -2.90 -8.30 1.90
N GLY A 69 -3.12 -9.04 0.82
CA GLY A 69 -4.26 -8.87 -0.06
C GLY A 69 -5.55 -9.38 0.57
N ASP A 70 -6.62 -8.61 0.40
CA ASP A 70 -7.98 -9.00 0.78
C ASP A 70 -8.47 -10.13 -0.15
N PRO A 71 -8.73 -11.35 0.37
CA PRO A 71 -9.17 -12.46 -0.47
C PRO A 71 -10.55 -12.25 -1.10
N GLU A 72 -11.33 -11.28 -0.64
CA GLU A 72 -12.63 -10.92 -1.23
C GLU A 72 -12.50 -9.90 -2.37
N SER A 73 -11.34 -9.25 -2.55
CA SER A 73 -11.10 -8.34 -3.67
C SER A 73 -11.04 -9.10 -5.01
N PRO A 74 -11.84 -8.71 -6.02
CA PRO A 74 -11.76 -9.28 -7.36
C PRO A 74 -10.37 -9.18 -7.98
N TRP A 75 -9.67 -8.07 -7.77
CA TRP A 75 -8.30 -7.93 -8.24
C TRP A 75 -7.36 -8.95 -7.57
N VAL A 76 -7.44 -9.12 -6.24
CA VAL A 76 -6.61 -10.09 -5.51
C VAL A 76 -6.87 -11.52 -5.99
N GLN A 77 -8.13 -11.87 -6.26
CA GLN A 77 -8.49 -13.17 -6.83
C GLN A 77 -7.90 -13.36 -8.23
N GLY A 78 -8.02 -12.35 -9.10
CA GLY A 78 -7.41 -12.38 -10.43
C GLY A 78 -5.89 -12.54 -10.41
N VAL A 79 -5.20 -11.86 -9.48
CA VAL A 79 -3.75 -11.99 -9.29
C VAL A 79 -3.36 -13.41 -8.82
N LYS A 80 -4.19 -14.01 -7.97
CA LYS A 80 -3.97 -15.37 -7.46
C LYS A 80 -4.08 -16.41 -8.58
N GLU A 81 -5.01 -16.21 -9.51
CA GLU A 81 -5.24 -17.08 -10.66
C GLU A 81 -4.15 -16.90 -11.73
N ASP A 82 -3.89 -15.65 -12.14
CA ASP A 82 -2.85 -15.31 -13.09
C ASP A 82 -2.11 -14.03 -12.69
N SER A 83 -1.01 -14.21 -11.97
CA SER A 83 -0.12 -13.11 -11.59
C SER A 83 0.73 -12.55 -12.73
N ALA A 84 0.92 -13.29 -13.83
CA ALA A 84 1.78 -12.86 -14.93
C ALA A 84 1.02 -12.02 -15.97
N GLY A 85 -0.28 -12.27 -16.12
CA GLY A 85 -1.18 -11.51 -17.01
C GLY A 85 -1.70 -10.20 -16.43
N GLN A 86 -1.32 -9.83 -15.21
CA GLN A 86 -1.80 -8.60 -14.57
C GLN A 86 -1.24 -7.36 -15.27
N SER A 87 -2.14 -6.49 -15.72
CA SER A 87 -1.77 -5.19 -16.28
C SER A 87 -1.13 -4.30 -15.21
N PRO A 88 -0.23 -3.38 -15.58
CA PRO A 88 0.28 -2.36 -14.65
C PRO A 88 -0.84 -1.51 -14.05
N PHE A 89 -0.64 -1.03 -12.83
CA PHE A 89 -1.65 -0.29 -12.07
C PHE A 89 -1.02 0.80 -11.20
N TRP A 90 -1.78 1.85 -10.92
CA TRP A 90 -1.45 2.85 -9.92
C TRP A 90 -1.76 2.31 -8.51
N ILE A 91 -1.01 2.80 -7.53
CA ILE A 91 -1.20 2.46 -6.12
C ILE A 91 -1.47 3.75 -5.34
N ALA A 92 -2.47 3.73 -4.46
CA ALA A 92 -2.66 4.73 -3.42
C ALA A 92 -2.57 4.04 -2.06
N ILE A 93 -1.71 4.55 -1.18
CA ILE A 93 -1.53 4.05 0.18
C ILE A 93 -2.09 5.08 1.15
N ASP A 94 -3.12 4.72 1.90
CA ASP A 94 -3.49 5.45 3.11
C ASP A 94 -2.56 5.01 4.25
N PRO A 95 -1.68 5.87 4.79
CA PRO A 95 -0.76 5.48 5.85
C PRO A 95 -1.44 5.17 7.19
N TRP A 96 -2.69 5.62 7.38
CA TRP A 96 -3.43 5.50 8.63
C TRP A 96 -4.46 4.35 8.57
N GLY A 97 -5.09 4.17 7.41
CA GLY A 97 -6.19 3.22 7.20
C GLY A 97 -7.34 3.47 8.19
N THR A 98 -8.02 2.40 8.59
CA THR A 98 -9.05 2.41 9.66
C THR A 98 -8.64 3.10 10.96
N MET A 99 -7.34 3.25 11.26
CA MET A 99 -6.87 3.93 12.48
C MET A 99 -6.94 5.46 12.39
N ARG A 100 -7.17 6.04 11.21
CA ARG A 100 -7.16 7.50 10.97
C ARG A 100 -7.98 8.27 12.01
N ALA A 101 -9.21 7.84 12.28
CA ALA A 101 -10.12 8.51 13.23
C ALA A 101 -9.59 8.54 14.68
N SER A 102 -8.66 7.65 15.04
CA SER A 102 -8.05 7.58 16.37
C SER A 102 -6.74 8.36 16.50
N ILE A 103 -6.20 8.89 15.40
CA ILE A 103 -4.91 9.57 15.37
C ILE A 103 -5.16 11.08 15.32
N HIS A 104 -4.80 11.77 16.40
CA HIS A 104 -4.93 13.23 16.46
C HIS A 104 -4.08 13.89 15.37
N GLY A 105 -4.70 14.76 14.56
CA GLY A 105 -4.04 15.46 13.46
C GLY A 105 -3.76 14.62 12.21
N ALA A 106 -4.33 13.41 12.09
CA ALA A 106 -4.26 12.65 10.85
C ALA A 106 -5.24 13.22 9.81
N SER A 107 -4.71 13.94 8.82
CA SER A 107 -5.47 14.32 7.63
C SER A 107 -5.75 13.12 6.74
N GLU A 108 -6.86 13.18 6.01
CA GLU A 108 -7.10 12.28 4.90
C GLU A 108 -5.99 12.44 3.85
N THR A 109 -5.15 11.42 3.72
CA THR A 109 -3.92 11.45 2.92
C THR A 109 -3.76 10.13 2.19
N TYR A 110 -3.47 10.22 0.89
CA TYR A 110 -3.04 9.08 0.08
C TYR A 110 -1.66 9.33 -0.51
N PHE A 111 -0.75 8.38 -0.34
CA PHE A 111 0.52 8.36 -1.05
C PHE A 111 0.33 7.62 -2.37
N VAL A 112 0.27 8.38 -3.46
CA VAL A 112 0.00 7.84 -4.79
C VAL A 112 1.31 7.56 -5.49
N SER A 113 1.45 6.38 -6.10
CA SER A 113 2.65 6.00 -6.85
C SER A 113 2.87 6.93 -8.03
N ASN A 114 4.11 7.36 -8.26
CA ASN A 114 4.46 8.25 -9.37
C ASN A 114 4.60 7.53 -10.71
N GLU A 115 4.65 6.20 -10.68
CA GLU A 115 4.69 5.30 -11.84
C GLU A 115 3.78 4.11 -11.58
N MET A 116 3.22 3.53 -12.63
CA MET A 116 2.47 2.28 -12.52
C MET A 116 3.36 1.15 -11.99
N ALA A 117 2.87 0.48 -10.96
CA ALA A 117 3.44 -0.72 -10.37
C ALA A 117 3.02 -1.98 -11.14
N THR A 118 3.66 -3.09 -10.83
CA THR A 118 3.33 -4.41 -11.39
C THR A 118 3.36 -5.47 -10.31
N VAL A 119 2.57 -6.53 -10.47
CA VAL A 119 2.72 -7.75 -9.66
C VAL A 119 4.07 -8.39 -9.98
N THR A 120 4.70 -9.00 -8.98
CA THR A 120 5.91 -9.80 -9.15
C THR A 120 5.87 -11.05 -8.29
N ARG A 121 6.35 -12.16 -8.87
CA ARG A 121 6.59 -13.42 -8.15
C ARG A 121 7.92 -13.43 -7.39
N SER A 122 8.81 -12.48 -7.68
CA SER A 122 10.14 -12.40 -7.10
C SER A 122 10.40 -10.99 -6.61
N LEU A 123 10.40 -10.84 -5.29
CA LEU A 123 11.15 -9.78 -4.61
C LEU A 123 12.44 -10.39 -4.09
N ALA A 124 13.46 -9.56 -3.85
CA ALA A 124 14.77 -10.03 -3.37
C ALA A 124 14.69 -10.75 -2.01
N ARG A 125 13.59 -10.58 -1.27
CA ARG A 125 13.32 -11.21 0.01
C ARG A 125 12.17 -12.21 -0.13
N ARG A 126 12.15 -13.22 0.74
CA ARG A 126 11.11 -14.26 0.77
C ARG A 126 9.75 -13.66 1.11
N THR A 127 8.70 -14.20 0.50
CA THR A 127 7.31 -13.91 0.87
C THR A 127 7.10 -14.16 2.36
N PRO A 128 6.55 -13.19 3.11
CA PRO A 128 6.26 -13.39 4.51
C PRO A 128 5.25 -14.52 4.73
N GLU A 129 5.39 -15.21 5.85
CA GLU A 129 4.44 -16.25 6.25
C GLU A 129 3.16 -15.60 6.79
N SER A 130 2.00 -16.05 6.32
CA SER A 130 0.71 -15.60 6.85
C SER A 130 0.57 -16.05 8.30
N HIS A 131 0.14 -15.16 9.19
CA HIS A 131 -0.01 -15.50 10.60
C HIS A 131 -1.02 -16.64 10.82
N PRO A 132 -0.66 -17.71 11.55
CA PRO A 132 -1.49 -18.91 11.69
C PRO A 132 -2.81 -18.70 12.45
N GLY A 133 -2.98 -17.56 13.13
CA GLY A 133 -4.18 -17.22 13.91
C GLY A 133 -5.23 -16.38 13.18
N LEU A 134 -5.01 -16.01 11.91
CA LEU A 134 -5.99 -15.24 11.15
C LEU A 134 -7.12 -16.15 10.65
N ARG A 135 -8.37 -15.80 11.01
CA ARG A 135 -9.58 -16.51 10.54
C ARG A 135 -9.74 -16.48 9.02
N VAL A 136 -9.26 -15.41 8.40
CA VAL A 136 -9.23 -15.22 6.94
C VAL A 136 -7.77 -15.11 6.53
N LYS A 137 -7.30 -16.06 5.72
CA LYS A 137 -5.92 -16.05 5.21
C LYS A 137 -5.80 -15.00 4.11
N SER A 138 -5.09 -13.92 4.38
CA SER A 138 -4.73 -12.92 3.37
C SER A 138 -3.89 -13.54 2.26
N VAL A 139 -4.01 -13.02 1.04
CA VAL A 139 -3.18 -13.44 -0.10
C VAL A 139 -1.95 -12.55 -0.15
N MET A 140 -0.75 -13.11 0.06
CA MET A 140 0.48 -12.34 -0.01
C MET A 140 0.87 -12.07 -1.46
N ILE A 141 0.82 -10.81 -1.88
CA ILE A 141 1.13 -10.40 -3.26
C ILE A 141 2.40 -9.55 -3.28
N GLY A 142 3.37 -9.95 -4.09
CA GLY A 142 4.56 -9.14 -4.33
C GLY A 142 4.26 -8.01 -5.30
N ILE A 143 4.56 -6.77 -4.91
CA ILE A 143 4.34 -5.57 -5.69
C ILE A 143 5.69 -4.95 -6.02
N LYS A 144 5.98 -4.75 -7.30
CA LYS A 144 7.17 -4.04 -7.77
C LYS A 144 6.81 -2.59 -8.05
N VAL A 145 7.56 -1.67 -7.45
CA VAL A 145 7.38 -0.22 -7.65
C VAL A 145 8.54 0.36 -8.45
N LYS A 146 8.27 1.43 -9.18
CA LYS A 146 9.28 2.18 -9.95
C LYS A 146 9.46 3.56 -9.33
N ARG A 147 10.70 4.04 -9.39
CA ARG A 147 11.06 5.40 -8.97
C ARG A 147 11.25 6.23 -10.22
N ASN A 148 10.72 7.45 -10.22
CA ASN A 148 11.07 8.49 -11.20
C ASN A 148 11.70 9.70 -10.48
N ASP A 149 11.88 10.81 -11.20
CA ASP A 149 12.54 12.02 -10.67
C ASP A 149 11.82 12.62 -9.46
N TYR A 150 10.52 12.39 -9.33
CA TYR A 150 9.69 12.84 -8.19
C TYR A 150 9.68 11.84 -7.03
N GLY A 151 10.39 10.72 -7.13
CA GLY A 151 10.44 9.68 -6.11
C GLY A 151 9.52 8.49 -6.41
N LEU A 152 9.09 7.80 -5.35
CA LEU A 152 8.22 6.62 -5.46
C LEU A 152 6.74 6.98 -5.37
N PHE A 153 6.40 7.87 -4.44
CA PHE A 153 5.04 8.30 -4.17
C PHE A 153 5.00 9.80 -3.95
N THR A 154 3.86 10.40 -4.31
CA THR A 154 3.53 11.80 -4.01
C THR A 154 2.32 11.84 -3.08
N PRO A 155 2.37 12.65 -2.00
CA PRO A 155 1.22 12.84 -1.13
C PRO A 155 0.10 13.60 -1.84
N ARG A 156 -1.11 13.07 -1.74
CA ARG A 156 -2.38 13.75 -1.99
C ARG A 156 -3.05 13.91 -0.64
N VAL A 157 -3.35 15.15 -0.28
CA VAL A 157 -4.02 15.49 0.98
C VAL A 157 -5.34 16.16 0.64
N HIS A 158 -6.41 15.78 1.34
CA HIS A 158 -7.68 16.49 1.24
C HIS A 158 -7.56 17.81 2.00
N GLU A 159 -7.74 18.93 1.30
CA GLU A 159 -7.71 20.29 1.87
C GLU A 159 -8.93 20.60 2.73
#